data_AF-A0AAP6EFL1-F1
#
_entry.id   AF-A0AAP6EFL1-F1
#
_cell.length_a   1.000
_cell.length_b   1.000
_cell.length_c   1.000
_cell.angle_alpha   90.00
_cell.angle_beta   90.00
_cell.angle_gamma   90.00
#
_symmetry.space_group_name_H-M   'P 1'
#
loop_
_entity.id
_entity.type
_entity.pdbx_description
1 polymer ?
#
loop_
_entity_poly.entity_id
_entity_poly.type
_entity_poly.pdbx_seq_one_letter_code
_entity_poly.pdbx_strand_id
1 'polypeptide(L)'
;MKTSLVRPESLTVLPTCVWSDDEWDAIRLGHVSREMEGKWNVASEGDIVRLLRSWTGHEIYWAEFGSVDASEGGGWRIVRAEAERDPDRYLNFGAEFDAVMLELVLRTYALSEPAEDLRTRMVSLAAAATGRTDDRPALVQMSLLGVRTGPPSAYRP
;
A
#
# COMPACT_ATOMS: atom_id res chain seq x y z
N MET A 1 11.28 14.17 12.24
CA MET A 1 11.17 12.90 13.00
C MET A 1 10.68 11.85 12.02
N LYS A 2 11.46 10.78 11.73
CA LYS A 2 10.99 9.61 10.98
C LYS A 2 10.04 8.87 11.93
N THR A 3 8.74 8.87 11.67
CA THR A 3 7.76 8.14 12.49
C THR A 3 7.76 6.69 12.04
N SER A 4 8.46 5.82 12.76
CA SER A 4 8.46 4.38 12.53
C SER A 4 7.18 3.72 13.08
N LEU A 5 6.92 2.49 12.64
CA LEU A 5 5.93 1.59 13.25
C LEU A 5 6.12 1.55 14.78
N VAL A 6 5.02 1.64 15.54
CA VAL A 6 5.06 1.57 17.02
C VAL A 6 4.82 0.16 17.54
N ARG A 7 3.93 -0.61 16.91
CA ARG A 7 3.76 -2.05 17.17
C ARG A 7 3.93 -2.83 15.86
N PRO A 8 5.17 -2.97 15.37
CA PRO A 8 5.43 -3.69 14.14
C PRO A 8 5.12 -5.19 14.32
N GLU A 9 4.42 -5.76 13.37
CA GLU A 9 4.27 -7.21 13.22
C GLU A 9 4.59 -7.62 11.79
N SER A 10 5.44 -8.63 11.62
CA SER A 10 5.79 -9.18 10.31
C SER A 10 4.57 -9.77 9.62
N LEU A 11 4.40 -9.46 8.33
CA LEU A 11 3.37 -10.08 7.52
C LEU A 11 3.72 -11.52 7.21
N THR A 12 2.76 -12.42 7.42
CA THR A 12 2.86 -13.85 7.06
C THR A 12 2.45 -14.13 5.62
N VAL A 13 1.72 -13.19 4.99
CA VAL A 13 1.32 -13.21 3.59
C VAL A 13 1.86 -11.96 2.92
N LEU A 14 2.59 -12.13 1.82
CA LEU A 14 3.12 -11.03 1.01
C LEU A 14 2.37 -10.91 -0.31
N PRO A 15 2.33 -9.72 -0.95
CA PRO A 15 1.91 -9.58 -2.33
C PRO A 15 2.72 -10.51 -3.24
N THR A 16 2.04 -11.20 -4.15
CA THR A 16 2.67 -12.12 -5.09
C THR A 16 3.07 -11.47 -6.40
N CYS A 17 2.73 -10.18 -6.59
CA CYS A 17 3.07 -9.45 -7.79
C CYS A 17 4.58 -9.21 -7.92
N VAL A 18 5.04 -9.20 -9.16
CA VAL A 18 6.38 -8.76 -9.54
C VAL A 18 6.22 -7.46 -10.32
N TRP A 19 6.94 -6.42 -9.90
CA TRP A 19 7.00 -5.14 -10.59
C TRP A 19 8.16 -5.14 -11.57
N SER A 20 7.92 -4.62 -12.76
CA SER A 20 8.98 -4.31 -13.73
C SER A 20 9.96 -3.28 -13.17
N ASP A 21 11.13 -3.13 -13.81
CA ASP A 21 12.11 -2.11 -13.42
C ASP A 21 11.53 -0.69 -13.52
N ASP A 22 10.70 -0.41 -14.54
CA ASP A 22 10.03 0.89 -14.71
C ASP A 22 9.01 1.17 -13.60
N GLU A 23 8.22 0.16 -13.21
CA GLU A 23 7.29 0.27 -12.08
C GLU A 23 8.06 0.45 -10.76
N TRP A 24 9.18 -0.27 -10.59
CA TRP A 24 10.02 -0.13 -9.41
C TRP A 24 10.64 1.28 -9.32
N ASP A 25 11.15 1.81 -10.43
CA ASP A 25 11.65 3.18 -10.47
C ASP A 25 10.56 4.20 -10.14
N ALA A 26 9.33 4.00 -10.63
CA ALA A 26 8.18 4.84 -10.24
C ALA A 26 7.83 4.71 -8.75
N ILE A 27 7.84 3.51 -8.18
CA ILE A 27 7.66 3.27 -6.74
C ILE A 27 8.75 3.97 -5.92
N ARG A 28 10.00 3.94 -6.39
CA ARG A 28 11.13 4.61 -5.77
C ARG A 28 11.06 6.13 -5.82
N LEU A 29 10.32 6.72 -6.74
CA LEU A 29 10.05 8.17 -6.68
C LEU A 29 9.07 8.53 -5.55
N GLY A 30 8.29 7.55 -5.08
CA GLY A 30 7.30 7.73 -4.03
C GLY A 30 6.10 8.56 -4.47
N HIS A 31 5.27 8.91 -3.49
CA HIS A 31 4.08 9.76 -3.69
C HIS A 31 3.76 10.53 -2.42
N VAL A 32 3.41 11.81 -2.58
CA VAL A 32 2.92 12.65 -1.49
C VAL A 32 1.55 13.19 -1.86
N SER A 33 0.53 12.79 -1.11
CA SER A 33 -0.83 13.29 -1.28
C SER A 33 -0.91 14.78 -0.90
N ARG A 34 -1.57 15.56 -1.75
CA ARG A 34 -1.69 17.02 -1.60
C ARG A 34 -3.05 17.48 -1.08
N GLU A 35 -4.05 16.62 -1.20
CA GLU A 35 -5.43 16.89 -0.81
C GLU A 35 -5.91 15.91 0.27
N MET A 36 -6.98 16.26 0.97
CA MET A 36 -7.53 15.45 2.08
C MET A 36 -8.06 14.09 1.63
N GLU A 37 -8.50 13.97 0.37
CA GLU A 37 -9.00 12.74 -0.20
C GLU A 37 -7.90 11.72 -0.46
N GLY A 38 -6.66 12.19 -0.67
CA GLY A 38 -5.47 11.36 -0.81
C GLY A 38 -5.01 10.87 0.55
N LYS A 39 -5.30 9.62 0.89
CA LYS A 39 -5.12 9.08 2.25
C LYS A 39 -3.75 8.49 2.52
N TRP A 40 -2.94 8.31 1.49
CA TRP A 40 -1.67 7.60 1.56
C TRP A 40 -0.52 8.43 1.00
N ASN A 41 0.63 8.32 1.65
CA ASN A 41 1.92 8.71 1.13
C ASN A 41 2.77 7.45 0.95
N VAL A 42 3.60 7.45 -0.10
CA VAL A 42 4.59 6.40 -0.38
C VAL A 42 5.96 7.04 -0.25
N ALA A 43 6.79 6.53 0.64
CA ALA A 43 8.16 6.99 0.82
C ALA A 43 9.14 5.84 0.64
N SER A 44 10.22 6.07 -0.09
CA SER A 44 11.23 5.06 -0.43
C SER A 44 12.61 5.49 0.08
N GLU A 45 13.43 4.53 0.49
CA GLU A 45 14.83 4.73 0.87
C GLU A 45 15.62 3.46 0.53
N GLY A 46 16.43 3.49 -0.53
CA GLY A 46 17.04 2.28 -1.07
C GLY A 46 15.97 1.30 -1.55
N ASP A 47 16.02 0.07 -1.04
CA ASP A 47 15.08 -1.02 -1.38
C ASP A 47 13.91 -1.11 -0.39
N ILE A 48 13.76 -0.12 0.49
CA ILE A 48 12.71 -0.05 1.49
C ILE A 48 11.63 0.93 1.05
N VAL A 49 10.37 0.51 1.12
CA VAL A 49 9.19 1.36 0.93
C VAL A 49 8.36 1.40 2.21
N ARG A 50 7.89 2.59 2.55
CA ARG A 50 7.01 2.87 3.68
C ARG A 50 5.72 3.51 3.19
N LEU A 51 4.59 2.99 3.67
CA LEU A 51 3.28 3.51 3.39
C LEU A 51 2.75 4.23 4.63
N LEU A 52 2.42 5.50 4.48
CA LEU A 52 1.99 6.35 5.59
C LEU A 52 0.61 6.91 5.35
N ARG A 53 -0.16 7.12 6.43
CA ARG A 53 -1.37 7.94 6.37
C ARG A 53 -0.99 9.39 6.12
N SER A 54 -1.58 10.02 5.11
CA SER A 54 -1.17 11.34 4.62
C SER A 54 -1.32 12.46 5.65
N TRP A 55 -2.36 12.43 6.49
CA TRP A 55 -2.67 13.52 7.43
C TRP A 55 -2.14 13.31 8.85
N THR A 56 -1.85 12.07 9.27
CA THR A 56 -1.23 11.79 10.58
C THR A 56 0.27 11.53 10.47
N GLY A 57 0.76 11.14 9.29
CA GLY A 57 2.12 10.64 9.11
C GLY A 57 2.40 9.32 9.81
N HIS A 58 1.36 8.58 10.23
CA HIS A 58 1.54 7.24 10.79
C HIS A 58 1.99 6.28 9.68
N GLU A 59 3.14 5.66 9.88
CA GLU A 59 3.57 4.51 9.08
C GLU A 59 2.63 3.34 9.38
N ILE A 60 2.04 2.77 8.34
CA ILE A 60 1.15 1.61 8.44
C ILE A 60 1.81 0.36 7.91
N TYR A 61 2.58 0.49 6.83
CA TYR A 61 3.34 -0.62 6.26
C TYR A 61 4.77 -0.22 6.01
N TRP A 62 5.65 -1.19 6.25
CA TRP A 62 7.05 -1.19 5.86
C TRP A 62 7.27 -2.40 4.96
N ALA A 63 7.98 -2.24 3.85
CA ALA A 63 8.26 -3.33 2.93
C ALA A 63 9.68 -3.23 2.38
N GLU A 64 10.37 -4.35 2.32
CA GLU A 64 11.66 -4.53 1.67
C GLU A 64 11.46 -5.23 0.33
N PHE A 65 12.05 -4.65 -0.71
CA PHE A 65 12.03 -5.16 -2.06
C PHE A 65 13.32 -5.93 -2.36
N GLY A 66 13.20 -6.97 -3.18
CA GLY A 66 14.33 -7.70 -3.71
C GLY A 66 14.17 -7.96 -5.19
N SER A 67 15.28 -7.96 -5.92
CA SER A 67 15.31 -8.31 -7.34
C SER A 67 14.99 -9.80 -7.54
N VAL A 68 14.18 -10.09 -8.54
CA VAL A 68 13.94 -11.44 -9.06
C VAL A 68 15.05 -11.77 -10.05
N ASP A 69 15.49 -13.03 -10.08
CA ASP A 69 16.55 -13.46 -11.00
C ASP A 69 16.11 -13.26 -12.47
N ALA A 70 17.03 -12.80 -13.32
CA ALA A 70 16.75 -12.58 -14.74
C ALA A 70 16.31 -13.87 -15.47
N SER A 71 16.77 -15.04 -15.02
CA SER A 71 16.33 -16.34 -15.53
C SER A 71 14.90 -16.70 -15.14
N GLU A 72 14.34 -16.05 -14.12
CA GLU A 72 12.95 -16.19 -13.66
C GLU A 72 12.03 -15.08 -14.21
N GLY A 73 12.54 -14.24 -15.12
CA GLY A 73 11.78 -13.14 -15.75
C GLY A 73 12.14 -11.75 -15.22
N GLY A 74 13.02 -11.64 -14.22
CA GLY A 74 13.47 -10.36 -13.68
C GLY A 74 12.40 -9.56 -12.92
N GLY A 75 12.72 -8.29 -12.63
CA GLY A 75 11.85 -7.38 -11.89
C GLY A 75 12.07 -7.42 -10.38
N TRP A 76 11.09 -6.91 -9.64
CA TRP A 76 11.17 -6.67 -8.19
C TRP A 76 9.96 -7.24 -7.49
N ARG A 77 10.16 -7.77 -6.28
CA ARG A 77 9.07 -8.24 -5.42
C ARG A 77 9.32 -7.84 -3.97
N ILE A 78 8.27 -7.87 -3.17
CA ILE A 78 8.40 -7.70 -1.72
C ILE A 78 8.91 -9.01 -1.12
N VAL A 79 10.02 -8.94 -0.41
CA VAL A 79 10.66 -10.10 0.26
C VAL A 79 10.42 -10.12 1.76
N ARG A 80 10.11 -8.96 2.36
CA ARG A 80 9.72 -8.82 3.75
C ARG A 80 8.77 -7.64 3.89
N ALA A 81 7.79 -7.76 4.77
CA ALA A 81 6.94 -6.64 5.13
C ALA A 81 6.52 -6.71 6.60
N GLU A 82 6.26 -5.55 7.18
CA GLU A 82 5.75 -5.35 8.52
C GLU A 82 4.57 -4.38 8.48
N ALA A 83 3.63 -4.56 9.40
CA ALA A 83 2.46 -3.70 9.53
C ALA A 83 2.29 -3.16 10.95
N GLU A 84 1.70 -1.98 11.07
CA GLU A 84 1.32 -1.37 12.34
C GLU A 84 0.13 -2.13 12.95
N ARG A 85 0.26 -2.52 14.22
CA ARG A 85 -0.77 -3.24 14.98
C ARG A 85 -1.34 -2.47 16.15
N ASP A 86 -0.92 -1.22 16.33
CA ASP A 86 -1.61 -0.33 17.26
C ASP A 86 -3.03 -0.02 16.74
N PRO A 87 -4.09 -0.49 17.43
CA PRO A 87 -5.48 -0.31 16.96
C PRO A 87 -5.91 1.16 16.96
N ASP A 88 -5.22 2.03 17.70
CA ASP A 88 -5.48 3.48 17.68
C ASP A 88 -4.91 4.14 16.42
N ARG A 89 -3.99 3.46 15.72
CA ARG A 89 -3.36 3.96 14.49
C ARG A 89 -3.96 3.38 13.22
N TYR A 90 -4.26 2.08 13.22
CA TYR A 90 -4.81 1.41 12.05
C TYR A 90 -5.56 0.13 12.43
N LEU A 91 -6.67 -0.12 11.73
CA LEU A 91 -7.48 -1.31 11.94
C LEU A 91 -6.81 -2.54 11.32
N ASN A 92 -6.82 -3.65 12.05
CA ASN A 92 -6.36 -4.94 11.57
C ASN A 92 -7.52 -5.73 10.97
N PHE A 93 -7.39 -6.15 9.70
CA PHE A 93 -8.37 -6.97 8.99
C PHE A 93 -7.82 -8.35 8.58
N GLY A 94 -6.60 -8.70 9.01
CA GLY A 94 -5.95 -9.98 8.71
C GLY A 94 -4.85 -9.89 7.64
N ALA A 95 -4.03 -10.95 7.56
CA ALA A 95 -2.82 -10.98 6.76
C ALA A 95 -3.08 -10.86 5.24
N GLU A 96 -4.13 -11.49 4.72
CA GLU A 96 -4.52 -11.38 3.31
C GLU A 96 -4.96 -9.96 2.95
N PHE A 97 -5.60 -9.26 3.89
CA PHE A 97 -5.99 -7.86 3.69
C PHE A 97 -4.76 -6.96 3.65
N ASP A 98 -3.79 -7.18 4.55
CA ASP A 98 -2.55 -6.41 4.58
C ASP A 98 -1.76 -6.55 3.27
N ALA A 99 -1.65 -7.78 2.74
CA ALA A 99 -1.03 -8.02 1.43
C ALA A 99 -1.76 -7.26 0.31
N VAL A 100 -3.09 -7.34 0.27
CA VAL A 100 -3.89 -6.61 -0.73
C VAL A 100 -3.71 -5.10 -0.59
N MET A 101 -3.72 -4.56 0.63
CA MET A 101 -3.56 -3.13 0.87
C MET A 101 -2.17 -2.63 0.47
N LEU A 102 -1.12 -3.40 0.76
CA LEU A 102 0.24 -3.06 0.40
C LEU A 102 0.39 -2.94 -1.12
N GLU A 103 -0.09 -3.92 -1.88
CA GLU A 103 -0.08 -3.87 -3.35
C GLU A 103 -0.98 -2.73 -3.89
N LEU A 104 -2.20 -2.63 -3.37
CA LEU A 104 -3.20 -1.68 -3.86
C LEU A 104 -2.76 -0.23 -3.67
N VAL A 105 -2.14 0.09 -2.55
CA VAL A 105 -1.61 1.44 -2.30
C VAL A 105 -0.47 1.75 -3.26
N LEU A 106 0.46 0.82 -3.51
CA LEU A 106 1.56 1.04 -4.46
C LEU A 106 1.03 1.27 -5.88
N ARG A 107 0.14 0.38 -6.35
CA ARG A 107 -0.51 0.53 -7.67
C ARG A 107 -1.29 1.83 -7.78
N THR A 108 -2.12 2.15 -6.79
CA THR A 108 -2.94 3.36 -6.85
C THR A 108 -2.08 4.61 -6.72
N TYR A 109 -1.25 4.73 -5.68
CA TYR A 109 -0.60 5.99 -5.33
C TYR A 109 0.73 6.22 -6.02
N ALA A 110 1.59 5.20 -6.16
CA ALA A 110 2.86 5.35 -6.87
C ALA A 110 2.69 5.18 -8.39
N LEU A 111 1.94 4.18 -8.83
CA LEU A 111 1.80 3.85 -10.27
C LEU A 111 0.60 4.51 -10.95
N SER A 112 -0.32 5.10 -10.18
CA SER A 112 -1.55 5.74 -10.72
C SER A 112 -2.49 4.78 -11.44
N GLU A 113 -2.46 3.50 -11.06
CA GLU A 113 -3.29 2.44 -11.62
C GLU A 113 -4.62 2.30 -10.87
N PRO A 114 -5.72 1.94 -11.55
CA PRO A 114 -7.01 1.74 -10.90
C PRO A 114 -7.05 0.49 -10.01
N ALA A 115 -6.44 -0.63 -10.43
CA ALA A 115 -6.37 -1.89 -9.68
C ALA A 115 -7.73 -2.40 -9.14
N GLU A 116 -8.75 -2.47 -10.01
CA GLU A 116 -10.14 -2.79 -9.66
C GLU A 116 -10.32 -4.16 -8.96
N ASP A 117 -9.55 -5.17 -9.37
CA ASP A 117 -9.61 -6.51 -8.75
C ASP A 117 -9.13 -6.48 -7.29
N LEU A 118 -8.06 -5.72 -7.01
CA LEU A 118 -7.56 -5.52 -5.65
C LEU A 118 -8.54 -4.71 -4.80
N ARG A 119 -9.21 -3.71 -5.37
CA ARG A 119 -10.28 -2.95 -4.68
C ARG A 119 -11.44 -3.86 -4.29
N THR A 120 -11.87 -4.71 -5.22
CA THR A 120 -12.93 -5.69 -4.98
C THR A 120 -12.53 -6.66 -3.87
N ARG A 121 -11.29 -7.18 -3.92
CA ARG A 121 -10.76 -8.08 -2.90
C ARG A 121 -10.60 -7.42 -1.54
N MET A 122 -10.14 -6.16 -1.48
CA MET A 122 -10.04 -5.36 -0.25
C MET A 122 -11.41 -5.23 0.43
N VAL A 123 -12.45 -4.88 -0.32
CA VAL A 123 -13.82 -4.77 0.23
C VAL A 123 -14.31 -6.10 0.77
N SER A 124 -14.13 -7.19 0.01
CA SER A 124 -14.53 -8.53 0.42
C SER A 124 -13.86 -8.96 1.73
N LEU A 125 -12.55 -8.73 1.86
CA LEU A 125 -11.79 -9.07 3.06
C LEU A 125 -12.20 -8.21 4.28
N ALA A 126 -12.41 -6.91 4.08
CA ALA A 126 -12.89 -6.03 5.15
C ALA A 126 -14.30 -6.42 5.65
N ALA A 127 -15.19 -6.79 4.73
CA ALA A 127 -16.53 -7.30 5.06
C ALA A 127 -16.44 -8.60 5.89
N ALA A 128 -15.61 -9.56 5.44
CA ALA A 128 -15.41 -10.82 6.14
C ALA A 128 -14.84 -10.62 7.55
N ALA A 129 -13.82 -9.76 7.72
CA ALA A 129 -13.19 -9.49 9.00
C ALA A 129 -14.10 -8.76 10.01
N THR A 130 -15.04 -7.95 9.53
CA THR A 130 -15.98 -7.21 10.39
C THR A 130 -17.30 -7.94 10.66
N GLY A 131 -17.51 -9.10 10.03
CA GLY A 131 -18.77 -9.85 10.11
C GLY A 131 -19.97 -9.10 9.49
N ARG A 132 -19.72 -8.07 8.68
CA ARG A 132 -20.75 -7.28 8.01
C ARG A 132 -20.81 -7.69 6.54
N THR A 133 -22.00 -7.95 6.04
CA THR A 133 -22.28 -7.82 4.60
C THR A 133 -22.30 -6.32 4.31
N ASP A 134 -21.16 -5.75 3.92
CA ASP A 134 -21.09 -4.32 3.65
C ASP A 134 -21.92 -3.99 2.39
N ASP A 135 -23.03 -3.28 2.58
CA ASP A 135 -23.95 -2.85 1.52
C ASP A 135 -23.43 -1.64 0.74
N ARG A 136 -22.26 -1.09 1.14
CA ARG A 136 -21.70 0.16 0.61
C ARG A 136 -20.20 0.02 0.28
N PRO A 137 -19.85 -0.78 -0.75
CA PRO A 137 -18.46 -0.98 -1.19
C PRO A 137 -17.70 0.33 -1.47
N ALA A 138 -18.38 1.34 -2.03
CA ALA A 138 -17.79 2.65 -2.28
C ALA A 138 -17.35 3.37 -1.00
N LEU A 139 -18.11 3.23 0.09
CA LEU A 139 -17.78 3.86 1.38
C LEU A 139 -16.56 3.19 2.02
N VAL A 140 -16.45 1.86 1.91
CA VAL A 140 -15.28 1.10 2.37
C VAL A 140 -14.03 1.55 1.61
N GLN A 141 -14.11 1.60 0.27
CA GLN A 141 -13.00 2.05 -0.56
C GLN A 141 -12.56 3.47 -0.20
N MET A 142 -13.51 4.41 -0.11
CA MET A 142 -13.22 5.79 0.30
C MET A 142 -12.62 5.86 1.71
N SER A 143 -13.07 5.02 2.64
CA SER A 143 -12.60 5.03 4.03
C SER A 143 -11.15 4.54 4.15
N LEU A 144 -10.83 3.42 3.49
CA LEU A 144 -9.52 2.76 3.60
C LEU A 144 -8.49 3.37 2.64
N LEU A 145 -8.85 3.46 1.37
CA LEU A 145 -7.93 3.84 0.30
C LEU A 145 -8.00 5.34 -0.03
N GLY A 146 -9.18 5.95 0.07
CA GLY A 146 -9.39 7.34 -0.36
C GLY A 146 -9.42 7.50 -1.88
N VAL A 147 -9.32 8.75 -2.32
CA VAL A 147 -9.23 9.09 -3.75
C VAL A 147 -7.87 9.71 -4.01
N ARG A 148 -7.13 9.10 -4.92
CA ARG A 148 -5.92 9.72 -5.46
C ARG A 148 -6.33 10.89 -6.34
N THR A 149 -6.04 12.10 -5.88
CA THR A 149 -6.19 13.34 -6.65
C THR A 149 -4.79 13.78 -7.12
N GLY A 150 -4.64 14.01 -8.42
CA GLY A 150 -3.38 14.44 -9.04
C GLY A 150 -3.06 13.74 -10.36
N PRO A 151 -2.35 14.40 -11.30
CA PRO A 151 -1.89 13.75 -12.53
C PRO A 151 -1.00 12.55 -12.19
N PRO A 152 -0.92 11.49 -13.04
CA PRO A 152 0.10 10.45 -12.89
C PRO A 152 1.48 11.12 -12.72
N SER A 153 2.35 10.55 -11.88
CA SER A 153 3.62 11.15 -11.48
C SER A 153 4.49 11.47 -12.71
N ALA A 154 4.30 12.67 -13.25
CA ALA A 154 5.01 13.24 -14.36
C ALA A 154 5.17 14.74 -14.08
N TYR A 155 5.69 15.09 -12.90
CA TYR A 155 6.24 16.44 -12.70
C TYR A 155 7.24 16.52 -11.55
N ARG A 156 8.48 16.85 -11.92
CA ARG A 156 9.58 17.37 -11.09
C ARG A 156 9.55 18.91 -11.11
N PRO A 157 9.81 19.62 -10.01
CA PRO A 157 10.67 20.81 -10.07
C PRO A 157 12.14 20.41 -10.25
#